data_AF-A0A7S1UY41-F1
#
_entry.id   AF-A0A7S1UY41-F1
#
_cell.length_a   1.000
_cell.length_b   1.000
_cell.length_c   1.000
_cell.angle_alpha   90.00
_cell.angle_beta   90.00
_cell.angle_gamma   90.00
#
_symmetry.space_group_name_H-M   'P 1'
#
loop_
_entity.id
_entity.type
_entity.pdbx_description
1 polymer ?
#
loop_
_entity_poly.entity_id
_entity_poly.type
_entity_poly.pdbx_seq_one_letter_code
_entity_poly.pdbx_strand_id
1 'polypeptide(L)'
;VASGIPPFRGSAGIWSKTLYTQSTRAAFRRDPLQWWNAFWLRYCHFEPNNFHANPGHRAIAELAQMFTSNVRIVTQNVDTLHHSAGTSTNIIEAHGRIGLYKCCPPEDSDSDSDDDDDDDRPVHLGHRRKDNQRQSSCPYQWERALTVEQLEPIKVRGDLLGLASGQQDETHISQNPTEPTKSQCCESDQRKGEEFNAMGQPLRQVTAPPLCPICRTPALPLALLFDEGYHSHSHYAFRDMEEWLSKADVVVFVGTSFAVWLTNVALEHCKAQNLRVYNFNTQDTLPPSPNLDVENVLGPAEETLPALVKEVKKLM
;
A
#
# COMPACT_ATOMS: atom_id res chain seq x y z
N VAL A 1 -8.93 -9.01 -1.69
CA VAL A 1 -9.77 -9.97 -0.93
C VAL A 1 -9.40 -11.43 -1.21
N ALA A 2 -9.48 -11.93 -2.46
CA ALA A 2 -9.20 -13.35 -2.77
C ALA A 2 -7.80 -13.86 -2.41
N SER A 3 -6.85 -12.95 -2.16
CA SER A 3 -5.52 -13.28 -1.64
C SER A 3 -5.46 -13.47 -0.13
N GLY A 4 -6.57 -13.32 0.60
CA GLY A 4 -6.63 -13.38 2.07
C GLY A 4 -6.49 -12.03 2.77
N ILE A 5 -6.16 -10.96 2.05
CA ILE A 5 -6.08 -9.61 2.60
C ILE A 5 -7.50 -9.02 2.68
N PRO A 6 -7.99 -8.64 3.88
CA PRO A 6 -9.32 -8.07 4.03
C PRO A 6 -9.41 -6.72 3.32
N PRO A 7 -10.58 -6.36 2.78
CA PRO A 7 -10.74 -5.05 2.17
C PRO A 7 -10.61 -3.95 3.23
N PHE A 8 -10.35 -2.76 2.75
CA PHE A 8 -10.33 -1.57 3.58
C PHE A 8 -11.75 -1.16 4.02
N ARG A 9 -12.72 -1.14 3.09
CA ARG A 9 -14.12 -0.75 3.34
C ARG A 9 -15.08 -1.93 3.07
N GLY A 10 -16.33 -1.79 3.49
CA GLY A 10 -17.39 -2.79 3.30
C GLY A 10 -17.68 -3.60 4.57
N SER A 11 -18.55 -4.61 4.46
CA SER A 11 -18.98 -5.44 5.60
C SER A 11 -17.84 -6.25 6.25
N ALA A 12 -16.80 -6.58 5.48
CA ALA A 12 -15.56 -7.20 5.94
C ALA A 12 -14.39 -6.20 6.00
N GLY A 13 -14.69 -4.89 5.91
CA GLY A 13 -13.69 -3.83 5.87
C GLY A 13 -12.97 -3.65 7.19
N ILE A 14 -11.66 -3.44 7.18
CA ILE A 14 -10.92 -3.16 8.40
C ILE A 14 -11.05 -1.72 8.89
N TRP A 15 -11.41 -0.73 8.03
CA TRP A 15 -11.51 0.69 8.42
C TRP A 15 -12.56 0.95 9.49
N SER A 16 -12.10 1.08 10.73
CA SER A 16 -12.84 1.61 11.87
C SER A 16 -12.52 3.09 12.10
N LYS A 17 -13.30 3.77 12.96
CA LYS A 17 -13.01 5.13 13.42
C LYS A 17 -11.58 5.26 13.98
N THR A 18 -11.08 4.21 14.61
CA THR A 18 -9.70 4.15 15.13
C THR A 18 -8.69 4.25 14.00
N LEU A 19 -8.84 3.47 12.93
CA LEU A 19 -7.90 3.54 11.82
C LEU A 19 -7.91 4.92 11.17
N TYR A 20 -9.08 5.50 10.90
CA TYR A 20 -9.17 6.83 10.27
C TYR A 20 -8.42 7.91 11.05
N THR A 21 -8.53 7.90 12.37
CA THR A 21 -7.88 8.91 13.23
C THR A 21 -6.39 8.63 13.51
N GLN A 22 -5.95 7.38 13.41
CA GLN A 22 -4.56 6.98 13.65
C GLN A 22 -3.71 6.94 12.38
N SER A 23 -4.29 6.79 11.19
CA SER A 23 -3.58 6.84 9.90
C SER A 23 -3.22 8.27 9.48
N THR A 24 -2.57 9.03 10.36
CA THR A 24 -2.11 10.41 10.14
C THR A 24 -0.70 10.61 10.69
N ARG A 25 0.11 11.47 10.06
CA ARG A 25 1.40 11.91 10.58
C ARG A 25 1.22 12.58 11.93
N ALA A 26 0.15 13.38 12.08
CA ALA A 26 -0.18 14.02 13.35
C ALA A 26 -0.34 12.99 14.49
N ALA A 27 -1.02 11.86 14.24
CA ALA A 27 -1.11 10.78 15.23
C ALA A 27 0.25 10.12 15.49
N PHE A 28 1.02 9.83 14.42
CA PHE A 28 2.37 9.26 14.55
C PHE A 28 3.31 10.15 15.38
N ARG A 29 3.30 11.46 15.16
CA ARG A 29 4.18 12.43 15.82
C ARG A 29 3.94 12.57 17.32
N ARG A 30 2.71 12.31 17.80
CA ARG A 30 2.38 12.43 19.23
C ARG A 30 3.19 11.44 20.07
N ASP A 31 3.29 10.21 19.59
CA ASP A 31 4.10 9.16 20.21
C ASP A 31 4.41 8.08 19.16
N PRO A 32 5.57 8.18 18.46
CA PRO A 32 5.94 7.25 17.40
C PRO A 32 6.00 5.79 17.88
N LEU A 33 6.47 5.55 19.11
CA LEU A 33 6.60 4.19 19.64
C LEU A 33 5.22 3.59 19.89
N GLN A 34 4.35 4.33 20.58
CA GLN A 34 3.00 3.91 20.85
C GLN A 34 2.21 3.72 19.55
N TRP A 35 2.40 4.59 18.55
CA TRP A 35 1.76 4.47 17.25
C TRP A 35 2.18 3.19 16.53
N TRP A 36 3.47 2.84 16.53
CA TRP A 36 3.92 1.57 15.96
C TRP A 36 3.27 0.37 16.64
N ASN A 37 3.30 0.30 17.98
CA ASN A 37 2.86 -0.88 18.73
C ASN A 37 1.34 -1.02 18.84
N ALA A 38 0.63 0.08 19.12
CA ALA A 38 -0.81 0.03 19.36
C ALA A 38 -1.64 0.20 18.10
N PHE A 39 -1.06 0.77 17.04
CA PHE A 39 -1.76 1.01 15.79
C PHE A 39 -1.18 0.19 14.63
N TRP A 40 0.02 0.52 14.14
CA TRP A 40 0.49 -0.06 12.88
C TRP A 40 0.69 -1.58 12.95
N LEU A 41 1.45 -2.06 13.94
CA LEU A 41 1.71 -3.50 14.11
C LEU A 41 0.45 -4.30 14.45
N ARG A 42 -0.54 -3.63 15.06
CA ARG A 42 -1.82 -4.25 15.44
C ARG A 42 -2.81 -4.34 14.29
N TYR A 43 -2.87 -3.35 13.40
CA TYR A 43 -3.95 -3.26 12.41
C TYR A 43 -3.50 -3.26 10.94
N CYS A 44 -2.29 -2.80 10.66
CA CYS A 44 -1.84 -2.54 9.29
C CYS A 44 -0.67 -3.43 8.85
N HIS A 45 0.10 -3.94 9.81
CA HIS A 45 1.25 -4.78 9.52
C HIS A 45 0.81 -6.18 9.10
N PHE A 46 1.44 -6.66 8.05
CA PHE A 46 1.46 -8.07 7.72
C PHE A 46 2.76 -8.49 7.06
N GLU A 47 3.11 -9.76 7.24
CA GLU A 47 4.20 -10.38 6.51
C GLU A 47 3.80 -10.64 5.05
N PRO A 48 4.47 -10.02 4.06
CA PRO A 48 4.11 -10.18 2.65
C PRO A 48 4.14 -11.64 2.18
N ASN A 49 5.03 -12.46 2.76
CA ASN A 49 5.18 -13.87 2.39
C ASN A 49 3.98 -14.75 2.76
N ASN A 50 3.09 -14.28 3.64
CA ASN A 50 1.88 -15.02 4.02
C ASN A 50 0.73 -14.84 3.03
N PHE A 51 0.88 -13.95 2.05
CA PHE A 51 -0.14 -13.64 1.05
C PHE A 51 0.43 -13.85 -0.34
N HIS A 52 -0.40 -14.37 -1.25
CA HIS A 52 0.02 -14.67 -2.62
C HIS A 52 -0.86 -13.96 -3.63
N ALA A 53 -0.25 -13.59 -4.76
CA ALA A 53 -0.97 -13.11 -5.92
C ALA A 53 -2.10 -14.11 -6.27
N ASN A 54 -3.29 -13.59 -6.46
CA ASN A 54 -4.45 -14.39 -6.90
C ASN A 54 -4.59 -14.33 -8.45
N PRO A 55 -5.55 -15.06 -9.05
CA PRO A 55 -5.75 -15.04 -10.49
C PRO A 55 -5.97 -13.65 -11.10
N GLY A 56 -6.59 -12.72 -10.37
CA GLY A 56 -6.79 -11.34 -10.84
C GLY A 56 -5.48 -10.57 -10.99
N HIS A 57 -4.55 -10.70 -10.03
CA HIS A 57 -3.21 -10.10 -10.13
C HIS A 57 -2.43 -10.69 -11.32
N ARG A 58 -2.49 -12.02 -11.50
CA ARG A 58 -1.84 -12.69 -12.62
C ARG A 58 -2.43 -12.27 -13.96
N ALA A 59 -3.74 -12.10 -14.06
CA ALA A 59 -4.39 -11.61 -15.27
C ALA A 59 -3.93 -10.18 -15.63
N ILE A 60 -3.82 -9.29 -14.63
CA ILE A 60 -3.27 -7.94 -14.84
C ILE A 60 -1.81 -8.00 -15.28
N ALA A 61 -1.01 -8.88 -14.69
CA ALA A 61 0.38 -9.10 -15.10
C ALA A 61 0.47 -9.57 -16.55
N GLU A 62 -0.41 -10.47 -16.95
CA GLU A 62 -0.47 -10.99 -18.31
C GLU A 62 -0.85 -9.91 -19.31
N LEU A 63 -1.87 -9.10 -19.03
CA LEU A 63 -2.26 -7.96 -19.88
C LEU A 63 -1.12 -6.95 -20.00
N ALA A 64 -0.44 -6.63 -18.89
CA ALA A 64 0.70 -5.72 -18.90
C ALA A 64 1.87 -6.29 -19.72
N GLN A 65 2.07 -7.61 -19.73
CA GLN A 65 3.08 -8.26 -20.57
C GLN A 65 2.70 -8.25 -22.05
N MET A 66 1.43 -8.49 -22.40
CA MET A 66 0.95 -8.38 -23.79
C MET A 66 1.10 -6.98 -24.37
N PHE A 67 0.98 -5.95 -23.53
CA PHE A 67 0.99 -4.54 -23.93
C PHE A 67 2.03 -3.72 -23.16
N THR A 68 3.29 -4.20 -23.11
CA THR A 68 4.33 -3.69 -22.21
C THR A 68 4.57 -2.18 -22.31
N SER A 69 4.41 -1.57 -23.48
CA SER A 69 4.62 -0.13 -23.69
C SER A 69 3.36 0.72 -23.53
N ASN A 70 2.19 0.10 -23.43
CA ASN A 70 0.89 0.78 -23.52
C ASN A 70 0.01 0.61 -22.27
N VAL A 71 0.43 -0.24 -21.32
CA VAL A 71 -0.31 -0.49 -20.09
C VAL A 71 0.52 -0.06 -18.89
N ARG A 72 -0.07 0.80 -18.06
CA ARG A 72 0.46 1.19 -16.75
C ARG A 72 -0.53 0.79 -15.66
N ILE A 73 -0.04 0.09 -14.66
CA ILE A 73 -0.81 -0.32 -13.49
C ILE A 73 -0.63 0.75 -12.42
N VAL A 74 -1.72 1.34 -11.96
CA VAL A 74 -1.71 2.28 -10.83
C VAL A 74 -2.45 1.60 -9.68
N THR A 75 -1.77 1.37 -8.56
CA THR A 75 -2.36 0.68 -7.41
C THR A 75 -2.48 1.57 -6.18
N GLN A 76 -3.62 1.45 -5.51
CA GLN A 76 -3.86 1.95 -4.16
C GLN A 76 -3.34 0.96 -3.09
N ASN A 77 -3.11 -0.29 -3.49
CA ASN A 77 -2.70 -1.32 -2.56
C ASN A 77 -1.22 -1.18 -2.23
N VAL A 78 -0.88 -1.40 -0.96
CA VAL A 78 0.51 -1.37 -0.46
C VAL A 78 1.12 -2.77 -0.30
N ASP A 79 0.40 -3.81 -0.73
CA ASP A 79 0.61 -5.22 -0.36
C ASP A 79 1.69 -5.98 -1.15
N THR A 80 2.23 -5.39 -2.20
CA THR A 80 3.25 -5.98 -3.10
C THR A 80 2.78 -7.16 -3.96
N LEU A 81 1.49 -7.53 -3.96
CA LEU A 81 1.00 -8.70 -4.69
C LEU A 81 1.05 -8.55 -6.21
N HIS A 82 1.02 -7.32 -6.72
CA HIS A 82 1.29 -7.07 -8.13
C HIS A 82 2.75 -7.39 -8.50
N HIS A 83 3.72 -7.09 -7.62
CA HIS A 83 5.13 -7.45 -7.86
C HIS A 83 5.30 -8.95 -7.89
N SER A 84 4.71 -9.68 -6.93
CA SER A 84 4.80 -11.14 -6.89
C SER A 84 4.07 -11.81 -8.06
N ALA A 85 3.12 -11.13 -8.71
CA ALA A 85 2.50 -11.55 -9.96
C ALA A 85 3.34 -11.30 -11.22
N GLY A 86 4.45 -10.56 -11.13
CA GLY A 86 5.36 -10.28 -12.25
C GLY A 86 5.13 -8.96 -12.99
N THR A 87 4.55 -7.94 -12.34
CA THR A 87 4.26 -6.61 -12.95
C THR A 87 5.33 -5.53 -12.70
N SER A 88 6.51 -5.90 -12.19
CA SER A 88 7.43 -5.00 -11.49
C SER A 88 7.92 -3.76 -12.26
N THR A 89 7.88 -3.74 -13.59
CA THR A 89 8.33 -2.60 -14.42
C THR A 89 7.22 -1.62 -14.81
N ASN A 90 5.95 -2.03 -14.73
CA ASN A 90 4.80 -1.27 -15.24
C ASN A 90 3.84 -0.86 -14.11
N ILE A 91 4.34 -0.65 -12.90
CA ILE A 91 3.52 -0.34 -11.72
C ILE A 91 3.87 1.02 -11.10
N ILE A 92 2.83 1.76 -10.72
CA ILE A 92 2.86 2.96 -9.88
C ILE A 92 2.14 2.63 -8.58
N GLU A 93 2.83 2.82 -7.46
CA GLU A 93 2.31 2.55 -6.12
C GLU A 93 1.87 3.87 -5.48
N ALA A 94 0.70 4.36 -5.90
CA ALA A 94 0.23 5.69 -5.55
C ALA A 94 0.02 5.90 -4.04
N HIS A 95 -0.14 4.82 -3.27
CA HIS A 95 -0.24 4.85 -1.80
C HIS A 95 1.02 4.31 -1.10
N GLY A 96 2.08 4.01 -1.84
CA GLY A 96 3.33 3.47 -1.32
C GLY A 96 3.34 1.94 -1.20
N ARG A 97 4.25 1.42 -0.38
CA ARG A 97 4.59 -0.01 -0.32
C ARG A 97 4.95 -0.45 1.10
N ILE A 98 4.38 -1.55 1.56
CA ILE A 98 4.81 -2.22 2.80
C ILE A 98 6.24 -2.76 2.64
N GLY A 99 7.01 -2.70 3.71
CA GLY A 99 8.43 -3.07 3.72
C GLY A 99 9.36 -1.92 3.35
N LEU A 100 8.81 -0.79 2.89
CA LEU A 100 9.52 0.46 2.74
C LEU A 100 9.08 1.45 3.82
N TYR A 101 9.94 2.43 4.10
CA TYR A 101 9.75 3.41 5.17
C TYR A 101 10.14 4.81 4.69
N LYS A 102 9.65 5.83 5.37
CA LYS A 102 10.00 7.25 5.16
C LYS A 102 10.19 7.96 6.49
N CYS A 103 10.96 9.05 6.47
CA CYS A 103 11.14 9.90 7.63
C CYS A 103 9.91 10.77 7.86
N CYS A 104 9.52 10.94 9.11
CA CYS A 104 8.54 11.95 9.50
C CYS A 104 9.11 12.84 10.60
N PRO A 105 9.66 14.01 10.22
CA PRO A 105 10.14 15.00 11.17
C PRO A 105 9.01 15.51 12.06
N PRO A 106 9.35 16.10 13.22
CA PRO A 106 8.37 16.64 14.16
C PRO A 106 7.50 17.73 13.54
N GLU A 107 8.04 18.45 12.56
CA GLU A 107 7.36 19.50 11.80
C GLU A 107 7.54 19.24 10.31
N ASP A 108 6.61 19.76 9.52
CA ASP A 108 6.69 19.72 8.07
C ASP A 108 7.49 20.91 7.55
N SER A 109 8.40 20.66 6.61
CA SER A 109 9.16 21.74 5.96
C SER A 109 8.37 22.48 4.89
N ASP A 110 7.20 21.96 4.51
CA ASP A 110 6.46 22.31 3.29
C ASP A 110 4.98 22.54 3.64
N SER A 111 4.61 23.77 3.99
CA SER A 111 3.23 24.25 3.88
C SER A 111 3.22 25.37 2.85
N ASP A 112 2.55 25.19 1.71
CA ASP A 112 1.99 26.26 0.87
C ASP A 112 0.85 25.66 0.06
N SER A 113 -0.40 25.97 0.37
CA SER A 113 -1.54 25.74 -0.53
C SER A 113 -1.41 26.66 -1.74
N ASP A 114 -1.35 26.10 -2.95
CA ASP A 114 -1.51 26.88 -4.20
C ASP A 114 -2.92 26.71 -4.82
N ASP A 115 -3.83 25.97 -4.15
CA ASP A 115 -5.23 25.83 -4.56
C ASP A 115 -6.15 26.30 -3.41
N ASP A 116 -6.43 27.61 -3.38
CA ASP A 116 -7.42 28.27 -2.52
C ASP A 116 -8.87 27.99 -2.97
N ASP A 117 -9.23 26.75 -3.29
CA ASP A 117 -10.62 26.37 -3.64
C ASP A 117 -11.18 25.18 -2.82
N ASP A 118 -10.51 24.74 -1.75
CA ASP A 118 -11.07 23.80 -0.77
C ASP A 118 -10.76 24.25 0.68
N ASP A 119 -11.51 25.26 1.14
CA ASP A 119 -11.39 25.92 2.46
C ASP A 119 -11.65 24.99 3.68
N ASP A 120 -11.97 23.71 3.45
CA ASP A 120 -12.31 22.72 4.48
C ASP A 120 -11.27 21.59 4.68
N ARG A 121 -10.09 21.65 4.06
CA ARG A 121 -9.04 20.61 4.23
C ARG A 121 -7.84 21.11 5.04
N PRO A 122 -7.46 20.44 6.16
CA PRO A 122 -6.23 20.77 6.87
C PRO A 122 -5.02 20.54 5.96
N VAL A 123 -4.17 21.56 5.89
CA VAL A 123 -3.01 21.71 5.00
C VAL A 123 -2.20 20.42 4.87
N HIS A 124 -2.15 19.86 3.65
CA HIS A 124 -1.46 18.60 3.35
C HIS A 124 -0.05 18.86 2.81
N LEU A 125 0.90 18.03 3.23
CA LEU A 125 2.24 17.97 2.66
C LEU A 125 2.26 17.68 1.17
N GLY A 126 3.20 18.31 0.46
CA GLY A 126 3.52 17.99 -0.94
C GLY A 126 3.18 19.08 -1.94
N HIS A 127 2.61 20.20 -1.50
CA HIS A 127 2.58 21.41 -2.31
C HIS A 127 3.97 22.06 -2.33
N ARG A 128 4.45 22.31 -3.55
CA ARG A 128 5.83 22.75 -3.80
C ARG A 128 5.84 24.26 -3.84
N ARG A 129 6.46 24.93 -2.86
CA ARG A 129 6.81 26.35 -2.98
C ARG A 129 7.61 26.55 -4.27
N LYS A 130 7.18 27.48 -5.15
CA LYS A 130 7.97 27.85 -6.34
C LYS A 130 9.36 28.34 -5.95
N ASP A 131 9.47 29.03 -4.82
CA ASP A 131 10.67 29.76 -4.44
C ASP A 131 11.00 29.59 -2.94
N ASN A 132 11.76 28.54 -2.57
CA ASN A 132 12.90 28.62 -1.63
C ASN A 132 13.39 27.23 -1.16
N GLN A 133 14.68 27.18 -0.82
CA GLN A 133 15.47 26.02 -0.44
C GLN A 133 14.79 25.13 0.63
N ARG A 134 14.68 23.83 0.31
CA ARG A 134 14.23 22.79 1.26
C ARG A 134 15.09 22.85 2.53
N GLN A 135 14.46 23.03 3.69
CA GLN A 135 15.16 23.13 4.98
C GLN A 135 15.76 21.80 5.46
N SER A 136 15.25 20.66 4.99
CA SER A 136 15.75 19.33 5.38
C SER A 136 16.61 18.73 4.27
N SER A 137 17.86 18.39 4.62
CA SER A 137 18.80 17.67 3.75
C SER A 137 18.57 16.16 3.72
N CYS A 138 17.55 15.64 4.43
CA CYS A 138 17.32 14.21 4.49
C CYS A 138 16.52 13.73 3.26
N PRO A 139 17.12 12.94 2.34
CA PRO A 139 16.41 12.51 1.14
C PRO A 139 15.28 11.53 1.46
N TYR A 140 15.32 10.88 2.63
CA TYR A 140 14.31 9.91 3.06
C TYR A 140 13.01 10.54 3.56
N GLN A 141 12.94 11.86 3.59
CA GLN A 141 11.71 12.57 3.90
C GLN A 141 10.79 12.63 2.69
N TRP A 142 11.36 12.78 1.48
CA TRP A 142 10.60 13.14 0.27
C TRP A 142 11.01 12.39 -1.01
N GLU A 143 12.28 12.01 -1.13
CA GLU A 143 12.85 11.59 -2.43
C GLU A 143 13.19 10.11 -2.50
N ARG A 144 13.44 9.48 -1.35
CA ARG A 144 13.92 8.09 -1.27
C ARG A 144 13.17 7.36 -0.18
N ALA A 145 12.89 6.09 -0.44
CA ALA A 145 12.42 5.19 0.60
C ALA A 145 13.59 4.56 1.36
N LEU A 146 13.38 4.29 2.65
CA LEU A 146 14.23 3.43 3.47
C LEU A 146 13.78 1.98 3.31
N THR A 147 14.73 1.06 3.25
CA THR A 147 14.46 -0.38 3.48
C THR A 147 14.58 -0.70 4.97
N VAL A 148 14.06 -1.86 5.37
CA VAL A 148 14.15 -2.30 6.78
C VAL A 148 15.59 -2.43 7.26
N GLU A 149 16.53 -2.81 6.39
CA GLU A 149 17.96 -2.95 6.69
C GLU A 149 18.64 -1.61 6.99
N GLN A 150 18.04 -0.50 6.56
CA GLN A 150 18.58 0.85 6.78
C GLN A 150 18.08 1.48 8.09
N LEU A 151 17.05 0.92 8.72
CA LEU A 151 16.45 1.49 9.92
C LEU A 151 17.37 1.37 11.13
N GLU A 152 17.30 2.33 12.04
CA GLU A 152 18.02 2.28 13.31
C GLU A 152 17.04 2.32 14.49
N PRO A 153 17.38 1.78 15.68
CA PRO A 153 18.53 0.92 15.95
C PRO A 153 18.40 -0.46 15.27
N ILE A 154 19.53 -1.14 15.03
CA ILE A 154 19.57 -2.51 14.44
C ILE A 154 18.56 -3.47 15.08
N LYS A 155 18.38 -3.40 16.41
CA LYS A 155 17.42 -4.25 17.13
C LYS A 155 15.99 -4.14 16.58
N VAL A 156 15.55 -2.93 16.23
CA VAL A 156 14.20 -2.68 15.69
C VAL A 156 14.00 -3.37 14.34
N ARG A 157 15.07 -3.62 13.56
CA ARG A 157 14.99 -4.41 12.32
C ARG A 157 14.51 -5.83 12.61
N GLY A 158 15.09 -6.45 13.65
CA GLY A 158 14.69 -7.78 14.11
C GLY A 158 13.25 -7.80 14.61
N ASP A 159 12.88 -6.83 15.45
CA ASP A 159 11.51 -6.66 15.96
C ASP A 159 10.48 -6.55 14.81
N LEU A 160 10.81 -5.80 13.74
CA LEU A 160 9.94 -5.61 12.57
C LEU A 160 9.90 -6.81 11.62
N LEU A 161 11.00 -7.55 11.48
CA LEU A 161 11.09 -8.75 10.62
C LEU A 161 10.61 -10.01 11.35
N GLY A 162 10.47 -9.98 12.67
CA GLY A 162 10.17 -11.15 13.49
C GLY A 162 11.34 -12.12 13.56
N LEU A 163 12.54 -11.63 13.24
CA LEU A 163 13.78 -12.35 13.51
C LEU A 163 14.04 -12.17 14.99
N ALA A 164 13.89 -13.25 15.77
CA ALA A 164 14.21 -13.24 17.18
C ALA A 164 15.60 -12.62 17.39
N SER A 165 15.69 -11.60 18.25
CA SER A 165 16.96 -11.00 18.62
C SER A 165 17.81 -12.02 19.39
N GLY A 166 18.61 -12.81 18.69
CA GLY A 166 19.55 -13.73 19.32
C GLY A 166 20.07 -14.82 18.38
N GLN A 167 21.19 -14.54 17.68
CA GLN A 167 22.36 -15.42 17.62
C GLN A 167 23.51 -14.69 16.92
N GLN A 168 24.37 -14.08 17.73
CA GLN A 168 25.81 -14.06 17.44
C GLN A 168 26.37 -15.44 17.85
N ASP A 169 27.42 -15.86 17.15
CA ASP A 169 28.30 -17.03 17.36
C ASP A 169 27.94 -18.39 16.72
N GLU A 170 28.66 -18.64 15.63
CA GLU A 170 29.45 -19.84 15.25
C GLU A 170 29.09 -21.27 15.69
N THR A 171 29.09 -22.14 14.66
CA THR A 171 29.56 -23.55 14.58
C THR A 171 28.58 -24.74 14.67
N HIS A 172 28.81 -25.64 13.70
CA HIS A 172 28.54 -27.09 13.63
C HIS A 172 27.17 -27.66 13.16
N ILE A 173 27.14 -27.98 11.86
CA ILE A 173 26.81 -29.29 11.21
C ILE A 173 25.92 -30.27 12.00
N SER A 174 24.74 -30.63 11.45
CA SER A 174 24.48 -31.98 10.87
C SER A 174 23.05 -32.15 10.36
N GLN A 175 22.95 -32.90 9.26
CA GLN A 175 21.77 -33.25 8.46
C GLN A 175 20.91 -34.36 9.09
N ASN A 176 19.58 -34.28 8.98
CA ASN A 176 18.74 -35.15 8.13
C ASN A 176 17.22 -34.97 8.38
N PRO A 177 16.35 -35.15 7.36
CA PRO A 177 14.91 -34.92 7.46
C PRO A 177 14.13 -36.23 7.69
N THR A 178 13.14 -36.21 8.59
CA THR A 178 12.13 -37.26 8.72
C THR A 178 10.72 -36.69 8.51
N GLU A 179 9.93 -37.42 7.71
CA GLU A 179 8.58 -37.13 7.22
C GLU A 179 7.51 -36.93 8.32
N PRO A 180 6.39 -36.23 8.04
CA PRO A 180 5.36 -35.98 9.03
C PRO A 180 4.31 -37.11 9.06
N THR A 181 4.16 -37.75 10.22
CA THR A 181 3.03 -38.65 10.51
C THR A 181 1.81 -37.86 10.96
N LYS A 182 0.67 -38.15 10.31
CA LYS A 182 -0.67 -37.68 10.69
C LYS A 182 -1.12 -38.32 12.00
N SER A 183 -1.48 -37.51 12.99
CA SER A 183 -2.22 -37.90 14.20
C SER A 183 -3.03 -36.68 14.65
N GLN A 184 -4.32 -36.65 14.33
CA GLN A 184 -5.40 -36.86 15.28
C GLN A 184 -5.62 -35.65 16.20
N CYS A 185 -6.48 -34.74 15.74
CA CYS A 185 -6.77 -33.47 16.38
C CYS A 185 -7.96 -33.65 17.34
N CYS A 186 -7.66 -33.84 18.62
CA CYS A 186 -8.58 -33.62 19.72
C CYS A 186 -7.79 -33.38 21.00
N GLU A 187 -7.29 -32.16 21.20
CA GLU A 187 -6.93 -31.69 22.54
C GLU A 187 -7.05 -30.17 22.56
N SER A 188 -7.89 -29.69 23.47
CA SER A 188 -8.09 -28.30 23.82
C SER A 188 -6.84 -27.77 24.52
N ASP A 189 -5.87 -27.34 23.72
CA ASP A 189 -4.65 -26.73 24.25
C ASP A 189 -4.89 -25.29 24.68
N GLN A 190 -4.66 -25.06 25.96
CA GLN A 190 -4.64 -23.74 26.59
C GLN A 190 -3.49 -22.89 26.02
N ARG A 191 -3.68 -22.23 24.87
CA ARG A 191 -2.80 -21.14 24.43
C ARG A 191 -2.97 -19.93 25.34
N LYS A 192 -2.31 -19.93 26.49
CA LYS A 192 -2.21 -18.76 27.37
C LYS A 192 -1.38 -17.67 26.69
N GLY A 193 -2.04 -16.60 26.26
CA GLY A 193 -1.45 -15.24 26.21
C GLY A 193 -0.85 -14.75 24.90
N GLU A 194 -0.95 -15.48 23.79
CA GLU A 194 -0.53 -14.94 22.48
C GLU A 194 -1.58 -13.96 21.94
N GLU A 195 -1.22 -12.67 21.86
CA GLU A 195 -2.03 -11.68 21.15
C GLU A 195 -1.81 -11.78 19.63
N PHE A 196 -2.88 -11.58 18.86
CA PHE A 196 -2.84 -11.56 17.41
C PHE A 196 -3.20 -10.17 16.88
N ASN A 197 -2.62 -9.81 15.74
CA ASN A 197 -2.97 -8.59 15.00
C ASN A 197 -4.27 -8.80 14.18
N ALA A 198 -4.76 -7.74 13.56
CA ALA A 198 -5.99 -7.76 12.75
C ALA A 198 -5.89 -8.66 11.50
N MET A 199 -4.67 -9.07 11.12
CA MET A 199 -4.39 -9.99 10.02
C MET A 199 -4.24 -11.44 10.49
N GLY A 200 -4.50 -11.73 11.78
CA GLY A 200 -4.42 -13.07 12.36
C GLY A 200 -2.99 -13.58 12.60
N GLN A 201 -1.99 -12.69 12.55
CA GLN A 201 -0.58 -13.02 12.80
C GLN A 201 -0.19 -12.68 14.25
N PRO A 202 0.82 -13.35 14.84
CA PRO A 202 1.32 -13.01 16.17
C PRO A 202 1.65 -11.51 16.27
N LEU A 203 1.12 -10.85 17.30
CA LEU A 203 1.32 -9.42 17.48
C LEU A 203 2.77 -9.13 17.84
N ARG A 204 3.42 -8.32 16.99
CA ARG A 204 4.79 -7.84 17.21
C ARG A 204 4.78 -6.52 17.99
N GLN A 205 5.87 -6.28 18.70
CA GLN A 205 6.15 -5.00 19.34
C GLN A 205 7.60 -4.60 19.08
N VAL A 206 7.81 -3.32 18.84
CA VAL A 206 9.14 -2.71 18.79
C VAL A 206 9.45 -2.07 20.14
N THR A 207 10.72 -2.12 20.53
CA THR A 207 11.19 -1.55 21.80
C THR A 207 11.58 -0.07 21.73
N ALA A 208 11.75 0.44 20.51
CA ALA A 208 12.00 1.84 20.19
C ALA A 208 11.37 2.15 18.82
N PRO A 209 11.01 3.41 18.50
CA PRO A 209 10.55 3.73 17.16
C PRO A 209 11.71 3.51 16.18
N PRO A 210 11.46 2.97 14.97
CA PRO A 210 12.45 2.95 13.91
C PRO A 210 12.87 4.37 13.57
N LEU A 211 14.15 4.58 13.30
CA LEU A 211 14.76 5.88 13.05
C LEU A 211 15.48 5.88 11.70
N CYS A 212 15.53 7.05 11.08
CA CYS A 212 16.38 7.32 9.93
C CYS A 212 17.86 7.14 10.28
N PRO A 213 18.67 6.48 9.45
CA PRO A 213 20.11 6.37 9.68
C PRO A 213 20.84 7.71 9.49
N ILE A 214 20.27 8.66 8.74
CA ILE A 214 20.89 9.96 8.44
C ILE A 214 20.50 11.01 9.49
N CYS A 215 19.23 11.37 9.55
CA CYS A 215 18.77 12.48 10.40
C CYS A 215 18.29 12.05 11.79
N ARG A 216 18.27 10.73 12.09
CA ARG A 216 17.82 10.14 13.36
C ARG A 216 16.36 10.41 13.73
N THR A 217 15.61 11.07 12.85
CA THR A 217 14.17 11.27 12.96
C THR A 217 13.41 9.94 12.93
N PRO A 218 12.31 9.80 13.69
CA PRO A 218 11.42 8.64 13.57
C PRO A 218 10.97 8.38 12.13
N ALA A 219 11.09 7.13 11.74
CA ALA A 219 10.61 6.60 10.48
C ALA A 219 9.27 5.89 10.68
N LEU A 220 8.40 6.03 9.69
CA LEU A 220 7.14 5.32 9.59
C LEU A 220 7.11 4.51 8.29
N PRO A 221 6.17 3.57 8.14
CA PRO A 221 5.99 2.85 6.89
C PRO A 221 5.71 3.81 5.74
N LEU A 222 6.15 3.43 4.54
CA LEU A 222 5.87 4.17 3.32
C LEU A 222 4.46 3.84 2.82
N ALA A 223 3.47 4.23 3.61
CA ALA A 223 2.07 4.29 3.20
C ALA A 223 1.64 5.76 3.14
N LEU A 224 0.76 6.11 2.19
CA LEU A 224 0.14 7.43 2.13
C LEU A 224 -0.88 7.55 3.27
N LEU A 225 -0.65 8.48 4.19
CA LEU A 225 -1.54 8.78 5.32
C LEU A 225 -2.59 9.83 4.94
N PHE A 226 -3.67 9.96 5.71
CA PHE A 226 -4.78 10.86 5.36
C PHE A 226 -4.44 12.34 5.40
N ASP A 227 -3.42 12.72 6.16
CA ASP A 227 -2.91 14.09 6.22
C ASP A 227 -1.76 14.35 5.23
N GLU A 228 -1.53 13.45 4.27
CA GLU A 228 -0.49 13.58 3.24
C GLU A 228 -1.07 13.74 1.83
N GLY A 229 -0.43 14.59 1.02
CA GLY A 229 -0.72 14.71 -0.40
C GLY A 229 0.02 13.66 -1.23
N TYR A 230 -0.52 13.33 -2.41
CA TYR A 230 0.09 12.34 -3.31
C TYR A 230 1.44 12.79 -3.88
N HIS A 231 1.70 14.09 -3.96
CA HIS A 231 3.00 14.64 -4.38
C HIS A 231 4.01 14.74 -3.23
N SER A 232 3.63 14.36 -1.99
CA SER A 232 4.50 14.50 -0.82
C SER A 232 5.75 13.62 -0.87
N HIS A 233 5.72 12.48 -1.56
CA HIS A 233 6.86 11.59 -1.65
C HIS A 233 7.03 11.06 -3.08
N SER A 234 8.26 11.10 -3.60
CA SER A 234 8.60 10.68 -4.97
C SER A 234 8.17 9.25 -5.29
N HIS A 235 8.25 8.36 -4.29
CA HIS A 235 7.83 6.95 -4.42
C HIS A 235 6.36 6.78 -4.82
N TYR A 236 5.49 7.73 -4.47
CA TYR A 236 4.09 7.67 -4.92
C TYR A 236 3.95 7.87 -6.42
N ALA A 237 4.98 8.42 -7.08
CA ALA A 237 5.09 8.60 -8.52
C ALA A 237 3.81 9.20 -9.12
N PHE A 238 3.19 10.15 -8.41
CA PHE A 238 1.90 10.69 -8.79
C PHE A 238 1.98 11.53 -10.07
N ARG A 239 3.10 12.24 -10.29
CA ARG A 239 3.35 12.95 -11.56
C ARG A 239 3.40 11.99 -12.75
N ASP A 240 4.03 10.83 -12.56
CA ASP A 240 4.08 9.80 -13.60
C ASP A 240 2.67 9.24 -13.85
N MET A 241 1.85 9.09 -12.80
CA MET A 241 0.45 8.71 -12.96
C MET A 241 -0.31 9.74 -13.81
N GLU A 242 -0.21 11.02 -13.46
CA GLU A 242 -0.85 12.13 -14.19
C GLU A 242 -0.43 12.15 -15.66
N GLU A 243 0.86 11.93 -15.95
CA GLU A 243 1.37 11.84 -17.31
C GLU A 243 0.77 10.66 -18.07
N TRP A 244 0.72 9.47 -17.46
CA TRP A 244 0.12 8.29 -18.08
C TRP A 244 -1.38 8.46 -18.32
N LEU A 245 -2.09 9.01 -17.33
CA LEU A 245 -3.51 9.30 -17.43
C LEU A 245 -3.80 10.28 -18.58
N SER A 246 -2.99 11.34 -18.73
CA SER A 246 -3.15 12.33 -19.81
C SER A 246 -3.01 11.77 -21.22
N LYS A 247 -2.41 10.59 -21.36
CA LYS A 247 -2.17 9.88 -22.63
C LYS A 247 -3.07 8.66 -22.79
N ALA A 248 -3.93 8.37 -21.82
CA ALA A 248 -4.74 7.16 -21.81
C ALA A 248 -5.94 7.29 -22.75
N ASP A 249 -6.13 6.29 -23.61
CA ASP A 249 -7.35 6.16 -24.42
C ASP A 249 -8.45 5.38 -23.67
N VAL A 250 -8.06 4.57 -22.68
CA VAL A 250 -8.94 3.70 -21.90
C VAL A 250 -8.47 3.66 -20.45
N VAL A 251 -9.41 3.76 -19.52
CA VAL A 251 -9.15 3.60 -18.08
C VAL A 251 -9.95 2.44 -17.52
N VAL A 252 -9.25 1.54 -16.83
CA VAL A 252 -9.83 0.35 -16.20
C VAL A 252 -9.69 0.45 -14.69
N PHE A 253 -10.82 0.51 -13.99
CA PHE A 253 -10.88 0.43 -12.53
C PHE A 253 -11.10 -1.02 -12.11
N VAL A 254 -10.37 -1.47 -11.10
CA VAL A 254 -10.47 -2.83 -10.56
C VAL A 254 -10.58 -2.77 -9.04
N GLY A 255 -11.67 -3.32 -8.50
CA GLY A 255 -11.81 -3.58 -7.07
C GLY A 255 -11.68 -2.34 -6.16
N THR A 256 -12.17 -1.19 -6.61
CA THR A 256 -12.10 0.08 -5.87
C THR A 256 -13.49 0.55 -5.42
N SER A 257 -13.56 1.29 -4.33
CA SER A 257 -14.82 1.88 -3.81
C SER A 257 -15.04 3.33 -4.27
N PHE A 258 -14.11 3.88 -5.04
CA PHE A 258 -14.10 5.29 -5.48
C PHE A 258 -14.12 6.33 -4.35
N ALA A 259 -13.82 5.92 -3.11
CA ALA A 259 -13.92 6.74 -1.92
C ALA A 259 -12.62 7.50 -1.55
N VAL A 260 -11.66 7.61 -2.47
CA VAL A 260 -10.40 8.33 -2.26
C VAL A 260 -10.09 9.24 -3.45
N TRP A 261 -9.29 10.27 -3.22
CA TRP A 261 -9.06 11.32 -4.22
C TRP A 261 -8.40 10.82 -5.51
N LEU A 262 -7.51 9.83 -5.47
CA LEU A 262 -6.87 9.23 -6.65
C LEU A 262 -7.87 8.81 -7.72
N THR A 263 -8.96 8.13 -7.31
CA THR A 263 -9.99 7.67 -8.24
C THR A 263 -10.83 8.83 -8.78
N ASN A 264 -11.01 9.90 -7.99
CA ASN A 264 -11.71 11.10 -8.45
C ASN A 264 -10.91 11.80 -9.55
N VAL A 265 -9.59 11.94 -9.39
CA VAL A 265 -8.71 12.52 -10.42
C VAL A 265 -8.83 11.75 -11.74
N ALA A 266 -8.80 10.42 -11.69
CA ALA A 266 -8.96 9.59 -12.88
C ALA A 266 -10.36 9.72 -13.50
N LEU A 267 -11.44 9.73 -12.71
CA LEU A 267 -12.81 9.87 -13.20
C LEU A 267 -13.06 11.23 -13.86
N GLU A 268 -12.64 12.32 -13.21
CA GLU A 268 -12.81 13.67 -13.76
C GLU A 268 -12.01 13.84 -15.06
N HIS A 269 -10.81 13.24 -15.15
CA HIS A 269 -10.07 13.20 -16.41
C HIS A 269 -10.83 12.44 -17.50
N CYS A 270 -11.34 11.24 -17.20
CA CYS A 270 -12.12 10.45 -18.16
C CYS A 270 -13.35 11.21 -18.65
N LYS A 271 -14.04 11.91 -17.75
CA LYS A 271 -15.20 12.74 -18.08
C LYS A 271 -14.81 13.93 -18.97
N ALA A 272 -13.74 14.62 -18.64
CA ALA A 272 -13.25 15.78 -19.41
C ALA A 272 -12.81 15.39 -20.83
N GLN A 273 -12.22 14.21 -20.99
CA GLN A 273 -11.74 13.69 -22.28
C GLN A 273 -12.75 12.77 -22.99
N ASN A 274 -13.93 12.56 -22.41
CA ASN A 274 -14.95 11.62 -22.89
C ASN A 274 -14.39 10.21 -23.17
N LEU A 275 -13.53 9.72 -22.27
CA LEU A 275 -12.94 8.39 -22.34
C LEU A 275 -13.94 7.33 -21.88
N ARG A 276 -13.84 6.16 -22.52
CA ARG A 276 -14.55 4.98 -22.06
C ARG A 276 -13.87 4.42 -20.81
N VAL A 277 -14.70 4.13 -19.81
CA VAL A 277 -14.29 3.59 -18.52
C VAL A 277 -14.80 2.17 -18.36
N TYR A 278 -13.94 1.27 -17.92
CA TYR A 278 -14.34 -0.09 -17.55
C TYR A 278 -14.18 -0.27 -16.05
N ASN A 279 -15.23 -0.71 -15.37
CA ASN A 279 -15.22 -0.93 -13.92
C ASN A 279 -15.42 -2.42 -13.61
N PHE A 280 -14.35 -3.09 -13.21
CA PHE A 280 -14.34 -4.47 -12.75
C PHE A 280 -14.49 -4.50 -11.24
N ASN A 281 -15.68 -4.88 -10.77
CA ASN A 281 -15.95 -4.88 -9.34
C ASN A 281 -17.06 -5.87 -8.98
N THR A 282 -17.17 -6.25 -7.71
CA THR A 282 -18.25 -7.16 -7.28
C THR A 282 -19.59 -6.45 -7.19
N GLN A 283 -19.58 -5.14 -7.06
CA GLN A 283 -20.76 -4.27 -6.97
C GLN A 283 -20.49 -2.98 -7.74
N ASP A 284 -21.54 -2.37 -8.28
CA ASP A 284 -21.42 -1.03 -8.83
C ASP A 284 -21.26 -0.03 -7.68
N THR A 285 -20.05 0.50 -7.55
CA THR A 285 -19.65 1.48 -6.53
C THR A 285 -19.21 2.79 -7.17
N LEU A 286 -19.36 2.91 -8.49
CA LEU A 286 -19.03 4.13 -9.22
C LEU A 286 -20.03 5.23 -8.81
N PRO A 287 -19.56 6.42 -8.40
CA PRO A 287 -20.45 7.54 -8.10
C PRO A 287 -21.28 7.90 -9.34
N PRO A 288 -22.56 8.32 -9.19
CA PRO A 288 -23.37 8.77 -10.31
C PRO A 288 -22.64 9.84 -11.12
N SER A 289 -22.23 9.49 -12.33
CA SER A 289 -21.36 10.31 -13.18
C SER A 289 -22.08 10.55 -14.51
N PRO A 290 -22.99 11.54 -14.57
CA PRO A 290 -23.66 11.87 -15.82
C PRO A 290 -22.62 12.21 -16.88
N ASN A 291 -22.81 11.66 -18.08
CA ASN A 291 -21.94 11.82 -19.25
C ASN A 291 -20.59 11.07 -19.21
N LEU A 292 -20.44 10.06 -18.36
CA LEU A 292 -19.32 9.13 -18.43
C LEU A 292 -19.75 7.82 -19.14
N ASP A 293 -19.05 7.42 -20.20
CA ASP A 293 -19.27 6.13 -20.86
C ASP A 293 -18.64 5.02 -20.01
N VAL A 294 -19.45 4.35 -19.19
CA VAL A 294 -18.98 3.33 -18.25
C VAL A 294 -19.56 1.96 -18.61
N GLU A 295 -18.67 0.97 -18.72
CA GLU A 295 -19.03 -0.43 -18.76
C GLU A 295 -18.69 -1.11 -17.43
N ASN A 296 -19.72 -1.54 -16.70
CA ASN A 296 -19.57 -2.27 -15.45
C ASN A 296 -19.48 -3.77 -15.72
N VAL A 297 -18.37 -4.38 -15.31
CA VAL A 297 -18.16 -5.84 -15.34
C VAL A 297 -18.26 -6.36 -13.91
N LEU A 298 -19.44 -6.88 -13.57
CA LEU A 298 -19.76 -7.30 -12.21
C LEU A 298 -19.28 -8.73 -11.94
N GLY A 299 -18.43 -8.90 -10.94
CA GLY A 299 -17.97 -10.21 -10.46
C GLY A 299 -16.62 -10.16 -9.74
N PRO A 300 -16.18 -11.27 -9.15
CA PRO A 300 -14.86 -11.38 -8.52
C PRO A 300 -13.74 -11.13 -9.52
N ALA A 301 -12.74 -10.33 -9.14
CA ALA A 301 -11.62 -9.98 -10.03
C ALA A 301 -10.77 -11.21 -10.43
N GLU A 302 -10.73 -12.23 -9.58
CA GLU A 302 -10.11 -13.53 -9.83
C GLU A 302 -10.85 -14.38 -10.88
N GLU A 303 -12.03 -13.97 -11.32
CA GLU A 303 -12.81 -14.63 -12.38
C GLU A 303 -12.94 -13.76 -13.63
N THR A 304 -13.32 -12.49 -13.44
CA THR A 304 -13.62 -11.56 -14.53
C THR A 304 -12.37 -11.12 -15.31
N LEU A 305 -11.24 -10.89 -14.63
CA LEU A 305 -10.00 -10.49 -15.30
C LEU A 305 -9.37 -11.64 -16.11
N PRO A 306 -9.29 -12.90 -15.61
CA PRO A 306 -8.90 -14.02 -16.46
C PRO A 306 -9.81 -14.23 -17.68
N ALA A 307 -11.11 -13.98 -17.53
CA ALA A 307 -12.04 -14.04 -18.67
C ALA A 307 -11.71 -12.96 -19.72
N LEU A 308 -11.43 -11.72 -19.29
CA LEU A 308 -10.97 -10.65 -20.16
C LEU A 308 -9.69 -11.05 -20.92
N VAL A 309 -8.68 -11.57 -20.21
CA VAL A 309 -7.42 -12.05 -20.81
C VAL A 309 -7.70 -13.07 -21.91
N LYS A 310 -8.62 -14.02 -21.65
CA LYS A 310 -9.00 -15.04 -22.64
C LYS A 310 -9.63 -14.44 -23.88
N GLU A 311 -10.50 -13.43 -23.75
CA GLU A 311 -11.12 -12.76 -24.90
C GLU A 311 -10.11 -11.91 -25.68
N VAL A 312 -9.25 -11.16 -24.99
CA VAL A 312 -8.15 -10.39 -25.62
C VAL A 312 -7.26 -11.29 -26.47
N LYS A 313 -6.88 -12.46 -25.94
CA LYS A 313 -6.06 -13.45 -26.68
C LYS A 313 -6.72 -13.98 -27.96
N LYS A 314 -8.04 -13.96 -28.07
CA LYS A 314 -8.72 -14.39 -29.31
C LYS A 314 -8.64 -13.35 -30.42
N LEU A 315 -8.34 -12.09 -30.06
CA LEU A 315 -8.25 -10.95 -30.98
C LEU A 315 -6.81 -10.69 -31.45
N MET A 316 -5.82 -11.38 -30.87
CA MET A 316 -4.40 -11.34 -31.24
C MET A 316 -4.08 -12.46 -32.21
#